data_AF-A0A9W3KC03-F1
#
_entry.id   AF-A0A9W3KC03-F1
#
_cell.length_a   1.000
_cell.length_b   1.000
_cell.length_c   1.000
_cell.angle_alpha   90.00
_cell.angle_beta   90.00
_cell.angle_gamma   90.00
#
_symmetry.space_group_name_H-M   'P 1'
#
loop_
_entity.id
_entity.type
_entity.pdbx_description
1 polymer ?
#
loop_
_entity_poly.entity_id
_entity_poly.type
_entity_poly.pdbx_seq_one_letter_code
_entity_poly.pdbx_strand_id
1 'polypeptide(L)'
;MKKTVENLVLPHDSSSIYIAVQDHVYDEIPLTSNPEDEDIQHRTYGFVVDDWIRTKEISNQLKSIFDKDLRDSDFYFEALTLNLLEAKQKNGLLLMASVLVGIVFFTFAASFIYFRLYTDLDRDQQQYKMISKMGLSKQELKKVVTRQLLLMFFLPIAVAVIHTVVAYTALQQLVSFSILNSSIFILISFICIQVLYFFITRWRYLQKLYKTMEQ
;
A
#
# COMPACT_ATOMS: atom_id res chain seq x y z
N MET A 1 -41.44 -9.94 19.23
CA MET A 1 -40.76 -9.02 18.28
C MET A 1 -39.32 -8.87 18.75
N LYS A 2 -38.40 -9.72 18.29
CA LYS A 2 -36.96 -9.58 18.60
C LYS A 2 -36.47 -8.31 17.92
N LYS A 3 -35.85 -7.41 18.69
CA LYS A 3 -35.26 -6.16 18.18
C LYS A 3 -34.30 -6.49 17.04
N THR A 4 -34.54 -5.94 15.87
CA THR A 4 -33.58 -5.96 14.76
C THR A 4 -32.34 -5.20 15.23
N VAL A 5 -31.18 -5.86 15.22
CA VAL A 5 -29.90 -5.20 15.50
C VAL A 5 -29.58 -4.32 14.30
N GLU A 6 -29.55 -3.00 14.49
CA GLU A 6 -29.40 -2.03 13.38
C GLU A 6 -28.10 -2.20 12.59
N ASN A 7 -27.05 -2.77 13.19
CA ASN A 7 -25.75 -2.97 12.55
C ASN A 7 -25.16 -4.34 12.92
N LEU A 8 -25.64 -5.41 12.28
CA LEU A 8 -25.06 -6.74 12.43
C LEU A 8 -23.77 -6.83 11.60
N VAL A 9 -22.62 -6.82 12.27
CA VAL A 9 -21.33 -7.09 11.63
C VAL A 9 -21.03 -8.58 11.80
N LEU A 10 -21.13 -9.33 10.72
CA LEU A 10 -20.77 -10.74 10.72
C LEU A 10 -19.24 -10.88 10.60
N PRO A 11 -18.64 -11.89 11.25
CA PRO A 11 -17.19 -12.13 11.17
C PRO A 11 -16.74 -12.64 9.79
N HIS A 12 -17.68 -13.07 8.94
CA HIS A 12 -17.42 -13.60 7.60
C HIS A 12 -18.04 -12.72 6.51
N ASP A 13 -17.26 -12.42 5.46
CA ASP A 13 -17.72 -11.76 4.23
C ASP A 13 -18.28 -12.84 3.31
N SER A 14 -19.60 -13.03 3.28
CA SER A 14 -20.19 -13.95 2.30
C SER A 14 -20.69 -13.16 1.10
N SER A 15 -20.36 -13.67 -0.09
CA SER A 15 -20.97 -13.25 -1.35
C SER A 15 -22.43 -13.68 -1.48
N SER A 16 -23.04 -14.18 -0.41
CA SER A 16 -24.33 -14.86 -0.39
C SER A 16 -25.45 -13.94 0.09
N ILE A 17 -26.64 -14.12 -0.49
CA ILE A 17 -27.86 -13.44 -0.06
C ILE A 17 -28.32 -14.08 1.26
N TYR A 18 -28.35 -13.29 2.34
CA TYR A 18 -28.94 -13.74 3.60
C TYR A 18 -30.46 -13.55 3.56
N ILE A 19 -31.21 -14.63 3.77
CA ILE A 19 -32.66 -14.60 3.92
C ILE A 19 -32.98 -14.91 5.38
N ALA A 20 -33.72 -14.02 6.05
CA ALA A 20 -34.24 -14.28 7.37
C ALA A 20 -35.51 -15.15 7.26
N VAL A 21 -35.45 -16.36 7.80
CA VAL A 21 -36.55 -17.34 7.75
C VAL A 21 -36.99 -17.70 9.18
N GLN A 22 -38.26 -18.08 9.37
CA GLN A 22 -38.75 -18.60 10.64
C GLN A 22 -38.24 -20.02 10.89
N ASP A 23 -38.02 -20.38 12.15
CA ASP A 23 -37.41 -21.66 12.57
C ASP A 23 -38.10 -22.88 11.94
N HIS A 24 -39.44 -22.94 11.93
CA HIS A 24 -40.17 -24.07 11.35
C HIS A 24 -39.93 -24.25 9.85
N VAL A 25 -39.79 -23.15 9.11
CA VAL A 25 -39.49 -23.20 7.67
C VAL A 25 -38.03 -23.56 7.44
N TYR A 26 -37.12 -23.10 8.31
CA TYR A 26 -35.71 -23.47 8.24
C TYR A 26 -35.51 -24.99 8.46
N ASP A 27 -36.24 -25.58 9.40
CA ASP A 27 -36.17 -27.01 9.70
C ASP A 27 -36.79 -27.89 8.60
N GLU A 28 -37.68 -27.35 7.78
CA GLU A 28 -38.29 -28.03 6.63
C GLU A 28 -37.40 -28.02 5.37
N ILE A 29 -36.33 -27.20 5.34
CA ILE A 29 -35.41 -27.15 4.20
C ILE A 29 -34.62 -28.47 4.16
N PRO A 30 -34.73 -29.28 3.09
CA PRO A 30 -34.02 -30.53 2.99
C PRO A 30 -32.51 -30.26 3.01
N LEU A 31 -31.83 -30.71 4.05
CA LEU A 31 -30.37 -30.80 4.11
C LEU A 31 -29.93 -32.01 3.25
N THR A 32 -30.33 -32.06 1.99
CA THR A 32 -29.95 -33.16 1.09
C THR A 32 -28.55 -32.91 0.58
N SER A 33 -27.60 -33.68 1.10
CA SER A 33 -26.32 -33.93 0.45
C SER A 33 -26.60 -34.74 -0.83
N ASN A 34 -26.79 -34.04 -1.94
CA ASN A 34 -26.63 -34.67 -3.24
C ASN A 34 -25.14 -35.07 -3.34
N PRO A 35 -24.78 -36.36 -3.48
CA PRO A 35 -23.37 -36.77 -3.51
C PRO A 35 -22.58 -36.22 -4.71
N GLU A 36 -23.24 -35.57 -5.66
CA GLU A 36 -22.63 -34.84 -6.78
C GLU A 36 -22.41 -33.34 -6.49
N ASP A 37 -23.05 -32.77 -5.45
CA ASP A 37 -22.83 -31.39 -5.01
C ASP A 37 -21.89 -31.40 -3.79
N GLU A 38 -20.63 -31.02 -4.01
CA GLU A 38 -19.60 -30.81 -2.96
C GLU A 38 -19.88 -29.63 -2.01
N ASP A 39 -21.11 -29.10 -1.97
CA ASP A 39 -21.42 -27.92 -1.16
C ASP A 39 -21.70 -28.34 0.29
N ILE A 40 -20.64 -28.29 1.11
CA ILE A 40 -20.69 -28.63 2.53
C ILE A 40 -21.60 -27.62 3.24
N GLN A 41 -22.79 -28.07 3.64
CA GLN A 41 -23.73 -27.24 4.39
C GLN A 41 -23.26 -27.03 5.84
N HIS A 42 -22.72 -25.86 6.14
CA HIS A 42 -22.31 -25.48 7.49
C HIS A 42 -23.45 -24.81 8.26
N ARG A 43 -23.71 -25.28 9.48
CA ARG A 43 -24.59 -24.58 10.43
C ARG A 43 -23.78 -23.62 11.29
N THR A 44 -24.03 -22.33 11.15
CA THR A 44 -23.35 -21.29 11.93
C THR A 44 -24.23 -20.79 13.08
N TYR A 45 -23.68 -20.77 14.30
CA TYR A 45 -24.32 -20.14 15.46
C TYR A 45 -23.65 -18.80 15.74
N GLY A 46 -24.40 -17.70 15.63
CA GLY A 46 -23.93 -16.34 15.89
C GLY A 46 -24.40 -15.81 17.24
N PHE A 47 -23.49 -15.25 18.03
CA PHE A 47 -23.79 -14.57 19.29
C PHE A 47 -23.45 -13.09 19.17
N VAL A 48 -24.40 -12.21 19.51
CA VAL A 48 -24.16 -10.78 19.60
C VAL A 48 -23.58 -10.47 20.97
N VAL A 49 -22.40 -9.87 20.99
CA VAL A 49 -21.69 -9.51 22.22
C VAL A 49 -21.39 -8.01 22.21
N ASP A 50 -21.93 -7.30 23.20
CA ASP A 50 -21.61 -5.89 23.44
C ASP A 50 -20.13 -5.75 23.83
N ASP A 51 -19.48 -4.68 23.38
CA ASP A 51 -18.06 -4.41 23.62
C ASP A 51 -17.14 -5.60 23.25
N TRP A 52 -17.42 -6.28 22.14
CA TRP A 52 -16.66 -7.45 21.66
C TRP A 52 -15.14 -7.23 21.62
N ILE A 53 -14.66 -5.99 21.46
CA ILE A 53 -13.23 -5.63 21.49
C ILE A 53 -12.55 -6.05 22.81
N ARG A 54 -13.28 -6.05 23.93
CA ARG A 54 -12.76 -6.43 25.26
C ARG A 54 -12.75 -7.93 25.51
N THR A 55 -13.30 -8.73 24.61
CA THR A 55 -13.48 -10.18 24.79
C THR A 55 -12.25 -11.00 24.42
N LYS A 56 -11.08 -10.37 24.22
CA LYS A 56 -9.84 -11.04 23.78
C LYS A 56 -9.49 -12.27 24.61
N GLU A 57 -9.55 -12.18 25.93
CA GLU A 57 -9.13 -13.26 26.83
C GLU A 57 -10.07 -14.46 26.75
N ILE A 58 -11.38 -14.22 26.87
CA ILE A 58 -12.41 -15.26 26.74
C ILE A 58 -12.38 -15.87 25.35
N SER A 59 -12.22 -15.05 24.29
CA SER A 59 -12.14 -15.53 22.91
C SER A 59 -10.93 -16.43 22.68
N ASN A 60 -9.77 -16.12 23.28
CA ASN A 60 -8.60 -17.00 23.21
C ASN A 60 -8.81 -18.31 23.96
N GLN A 61 -9.46 -18.27 25.14
CA GLN A 61 -9.80 -19.48 25.88
C GLN A 61 -10.74 -20.36 25.06
N LEU A 62 -11.80 -19.79 24.49
CA LEU A 62 -12.77 -20.52 23.66
C LEU A 62 -12.10 -21.11 22.42
N LYS A 63 -11.29 -20.31 21.71
CA LYS A 63 -10.50 -20.80 20.57
C LYS A 63 -9.63 -21.99 20.97
N SER A 64 -8.96 -21.95 22.12
CA SER A 64 -8.13 -23.06 22.58
C SER A 64 -8.91 -24.33 22.99
N ILE A 65 -10.16 -24.18 23.43
CA ILE A 65 -11.03 -25.30 23.77
C ILE A 65 -11.46 -25.99 22.47
N PHE A 66 -11.98 -25.21 21.51
CA PHE A 66 -12.38 -25.73 20.22
C PHE A 66 -11.18 -26.32 19.46
N ASP A 67 -10.02 -25.63 19.42
CA ASP A 67 -8.81 -26.10 18.73
C ASP A 67 -8.26 -27.44 19.27
N LYS A 68 -8.49 -27.76 20.55
CA LYS A 68 -8.02 -29.02 21.16
C LYS A 68 -8.93 -30.21 20.85
N ASP A 69 -10.22 -29.95 20.62
CA ASP A 69 -11.22 -30.96 20.26
C ASP A 69 -11.21 -31.30 18.75
N LEU A 70 -10.46 -30.52 17.95
CA LEU A 70 -10.32 -30.65 16.49
C LEU A 70 -9.59 -31.91 16.00
N ARG A 71 -9.10 -32.79 16.89
CA ARG A 71 -8.51 -34.05 16.41
C ARG A 71 -9.55 -34.99 15.79
N ASP A 72 -10.85 -34.71 15.94
CA ASP A 72 -11.93 -35.58 15.46
C ASP A 72 -13.24 -34.85 15.05
N SER A 73 -13.27 -33.51 14.90
CA SER A 73 -14.54 -32.79 14.61
C SER A 73 -14.43 -31.54 13.72
N ASP A 74 -15.44 -31.32 12.87
CA ASP A 74 -15.56 -30.28 11.83
C ASP A 74 -16.00 -28.88 12.35
N PHE A 75 -15.75 -28.56 13.62
CA PHE A 75 -16.23 -27.29 14.22
C PHE A 75 -15.17 -26.19 14.13
N TYR A 76 -15.53 -25.02 13.59
CA TYR A 76 -14.66 -23.85 13.60
C TYR A 76 -15.19 -22.76 14.52
N PHE A 77 -14.29 -22.10 15.26
CA PHE A 77 -14.63 -20.98 16.13
C PHE A 77 -14.05 -19.67 15.60
N GLU A 78 -14.91 -18.68 15.41
CA GLU A 78 -14.53 -17.33 15.02
C GLU A 78 -14.92 -16.29 16.05
N ALA A 79 -14.05 -15.30 16.25
CA ALA A 79 -14.32 -14.15 17.08
C ALA A 79 -13.78 -12.88 16.42
N LEU A 80 -14.64 -11.87 16.30
CA LEU A 80 -14.30 -10.55 15.73
C LEU A 80 -13.04 -9.95 16.39
N THR A 81 -12.88 -10.10 17.71
CA THR A 81 -11.69 -9.60 18.44
C THR A 81 -10.39 -10.28 18.02
N LEU A 82 -10.42 -11.56 17.66
CA LEU A 82 -9.25 -12.30 17.24
C LEU A 82 -8.91 -11.97 15.79
N ASN A 83 -9.91 -11.94 14.92
CA ASN A 83 -9.76 -11.53 13.51
C ASN A 83 -9.18 -10.10 13.42
N LEU A 84 -9.67 -9.17 14.24
CA LEU A 84 -9.13 -7.81 14.30
C LEU A 84 -7.68 -7.78 14.78
N LEU A 85 -7.33 -8.56 15.81
CA LEU A 85 -5.98 -8.58 16.35
C LEU A 85 -4.99 -9.16 15.34
N GLU A 86 -5.37 -10.25 14.68
CA GLU A 86 -4.58 -10.88 13.63
C GLU A 86 -4.39 -9.95 12.43
N ALA A 87 -5.46 -9.28 11.97
CA ALA A 87 -5.39 -8.28 10.92
C ALA A 87 -4.46 -7.12 11.30
N LYS A 88 -4.54 -6.61 12.55
CA LYS A 88 -3.63 -5.57 13.04
C LYS A 88 -2.17 -6.01 13.07
N GLN A 89 -1.89 -7.25 13.48
CA GLN A 89 -0.54 -7.80 13.52
C GLN A 89 0.03 -7.99 12.10
N LYS A 90 -0.73 -8.62 11.21
CA LYS A 90 -0.34 -8.82 9.80
C LYS A 90 -0.09 -7.49 9.09
N ASN A 91 -1.03 -6.56 9.18
CA ASN A 91 -0.91 -5.24 8.56
C ASN A 91 0.21 -4.41 9.21
N GLY A 92 0.41 -4.52 10.53
CA GLY A 92 1.51 -3.87 11.23
C GLY A 92 2.87 -4.34 10.74
N LEU A 93 3.05 -5.65 10.57
CA LEU A 93 4.28 -6.24 10.05
C LEU A 93 4.53 -5.82 8.60
N LEU A 94 3.49 -5.88 7.74
CA LEU A 94 3.58 -5.45 6.35
C LEU A 94 3.94 -3.96 6.22
N LEU A 95 3.35 -3.10 7.07
CA LEU A 95 3.65 -1.68 7.10
C LEU A 95 5.11 -1.44 7.50
N MET A 96 5.57 -2.07 8.59
CA MET A 96 6.95 -1.94 9.04
C MET A 96 7.96 -2.38 7.97
N ALA A 97 7.71 -3.54 7.35
CA ALA A 97 8.56 -4.04 6.27
C ALA A 97 8.57 -3.08 5.07
N SER A 98 7.40 -2.62 4.63
CA SER A 98 7.26 -1.73 3.48
C SER A 98 7.93 -0.38 3.70
N VAL A 99 7.81 0.20 4.90
CA VAL A 99 8.45 1.48 5.24
C VAL A 99 9.97 1.34 5.30
N LEU A 100 10.49 0.28 5.95
CA LEU A 100 11.93 0.05 6.04
C LEU A 100 12.55 -0.13 4.66
N VAL A 101 11.96 -1.02 3.86
CA VAL A 101 12.38 -1.27 2.48
C VAL A 101 12.28 0.01 1.66
N GLY A 102 11.19 0.77 1.80
CA GLY A 102 11.01 2.06 1.15
C GLY A 102 12.10 3.07 1.48
N ILE A 103 12.47 3.23 2.75
CA ILE A 103 13.53 4.15 3.18
C ILE A 103 14.89 3.75 2.61
N VAL A 104 15.20 2.44 2.61
CA VAL A 104 16.48 1.93 2.07
C VAL A 104 16.58 2.22 0.57
N PHE A 105 15.56 1.86 -0.21
CA PHE A 105 15.54 2.14 -1.65
C PHE A 105 15.53 3.64 -1.96
N PHE A 106 14.80 4.44 -1.18
CA PHE A 106 14.78 5.89 -1.33
C PHE A 106 16.17 6.49 -1.08
N THR A 107 16.83 6.09 0.00
CA THR A 107 18.19 6.57 0.34
C THR A 107 19.20 6.13 -0.72
N PHE A 108 19.08 4.91 -1.23
CA PHE A 108 19.90 4.41 -2.33
C PHE A 108 19.71 5.24 -3.61
N ALA A 109 18.46 5.49 -4.02
CA ALA A 109 18.15 6.30 -5.20
C ALA A 109 18.65 7.75 -5.05
N ALA A 110 18.45 8.36 -3.87
CA ALA A 110 18.95 9.71 -3.58
C ALA A 110 20.48 9.76 -3.63
N SER A 111 21.15 8.76 -3.06
CA SER A 111 22.62 8.65 -3.08
C SER A 111 23.16 8.44 -4.49
N PHE A 112 22.46 7.64 -5.30
CA PHE A 112 22.82 7.42 -6.70
C PHE A 112 22.74 8.71 -7.52
N ILE A 113 21.66 9.49 -7.38
CA ILE A 113 21.53 10.79 -8.04
C ILE A 113 22.61 11.75 -7.55
N TYR A 114 22.87 11.81 -6.24
CA TYR A 114 23.91 12.66 -5.67
C TYR A 114 25.30 12.33 -6.22
N PHE A 115 25.67 11.04 -6.25
CA PHE A 115 26.94 10.58 -6.76
C PHE A 115 27.09 10.90 -8.25
N ARG A 116 26.04 10.66 -9.04
CA ARG A 116 26.00 11.01 -10.46
C ARG A 116 26.20 12.51 -10.67
N LEU A 117 25.49 13.32 -9.90
CA LEU A 117 25.56 14.78 -10.02
C LEU A 117 26.93 15.33 -9.61
N TYR A 118 27.56 14.74 -8.59
CA TYR A 118 28.88 15.14 -8.12
C TYR A 118 29.99 14.75 -9.12
N THR A 119 29.92 13.54 -9.66
CA THR A 119 30.90 13.04 -10.65
C THR A 119 30.80 13.78 -11.99
N ASP A 120 29.58 14.11 -12.44
CA ASP A 120 29.37 14.88 -13.66
C ASP A 120 29.77 16.37 -13.48
N LEU A 121 29.74 16.93 -12.26
CA LEU A 121 30.00 18.35 -11.98
C LEU A 121 31.40 18.82 -12.40
N ASP A 122 32.47 18.07 -12.11
CA ASP A 122 33.84 18.47 -12.47
C ASP A 122 34.03 18.49 -13.99
N ARG A 123 33.46 17.49 -14.68
CA ARG A 123 33.45 17.43 -16.15
C ARG A 123 32.66 18.59 -16.75
N ASP A 124 31.50 18.89 -16.20
CA ASP A 124 30.64 19.99 -16.65
C ASP A 124 31.31 21.35 -16.44
N GLN A 125 32.07 21.53 -15.34
CA GLN A 125 32.88 22.74 -15.11
C GLN A 125 34.01 22.89 -16.13
N GLN A 126 34.70 21.81 -16.50
CA GLN A 126 35.75 21.85 -17.52
C GLN A 126 35.19 22.14 -18.92
N GLN A 127 34.10 21.48 -19.30
CA GLN A 127 33.39 21.76 -20.56
C GLN A 127 32.90 23.21 -20.60
N TYR A 128 32.38 23.71 -19.49
CA TYR A 128 31.98 25.11 -19.38
C TYR A 128 33.15 26.09 -19.62
N LYS A 129 34.31 25.86 -18.99
CA LYS A 129 35.51 26.69 -19.22
C LYS A 129 35.94 26.69 -20.69
N MET A 130 35.83 25.57 -21.40
CA MET A 130 36.15 25.51 -22.84
C MET A 130 35.10 26.21 -23.70
N ILE A 131 33.82 25.96 -23.44
CA ILE A 131 32.69 26.51 -24.21
C ILE A 131 32.57 28.03 -24.02
N SER A 132 32.89 28.55 -22.82
CA SER A 132 32.91 30.00 -22.57
C SER A 132 33.95 30.73 -23.42
N LYS A 133 35.08 30.09 -23.74
CA LYS A 133 36.10 30.63 -24.66
C LYS A 133 35.64 30.64 -26.11
N MET A 134 34.61 29.87 -26.45
CA MET A 134 34.00 29.81 -27.79
C MET A 134 32.80 30.77 -27.95
N GLY A 135 32.49 31.59 -26.94
CA GLY A 135 31.48 32.66 -27.04
C GLY A 135 30.05 32.26 -26.68
N LEU A 136 29.84 31.07 -26.10
CA LEU A 136 28.52 30.59 -25.69
C LEU A 136 28.01 31.34 -24.46
N SER A 137 26.73 31.73 -24.45
CA SER A 137 26.16 32.56 -23.39
C SER A 137 25.85 31.73 -22.12
N LYS A 138 25.91 32.37 -20.94
CA LYS A 138 25.52 31.75 -19.65
C LYS A 138 24.09 31.20 -19.66
N GLN A 139 23.20 31.75 -20.49
CA GLN A 139 21.80 31.35 -20.59
C GLN A 139 21.63 30.01 -21.34
N GLU A 140 22.36 29.83 -22.44
CA GLU A 140 22.34 28.59 -23.23
C GLU A 140 22.89 27.42 -22.44
N LEU A 141 23.98 27.60 -21.69
CA LEU A 141 24.51 26.56 -20.83
C LEU A 141 23.50 26.17 -19.72
N LYS A 142 22.91 27.17 -19.05
CA LYS A 142 21.88 26.92 -18.03
C LYS A 142 20.74 26.06 -18.59
N LYS A 143 20.37 26.26 -19.86
CA LYS A 143 19.35 25.46 -20.56
C LYS A 143 19.81 24.01 -20.76
N VAL A 144 21.06 23.78 -21.17
CA VAL A 144 21.63 22.44 -21.34
C VAL A 144 21.66 21.67 -20.02
N VAL A 145 22.25 22.26 -18.98
CA VAL A 145 22.34 21.65 -17.64
C VAL A 145 20.95 21.38 -17.06
N THR A 146 20.02 22.33 -17.20
CA THR A 146 18.64 22.14 -16.74
C THR A 146 17.98 20.96 -17.45
N ARG A 147 18.20 20.78 -18.76
CA ARG A 147 17.61 19.66 -19.52
C ARG A 147 18.19 18.31 -19.09
N GLN A 148 19.48 18.24 -18.81
CA GLN A 148 20.13 17.02 -18.29
C GLN A 148 19.59 16.65 -16.91
N LEU A 149 19.50 17.62 -16.00
CA LEU A 149 18.88 17.44 -14.69
C LEU A 149 17.42 16.99 -14.80
N LEU A 150 16.67 17.56 -15.74
CA LEU A 150 15.27 17.20 -15.97
C LEU A 150 15.14 15.73 -16.40
N LEU A 151 15.97 15.27 -17.32
CA LEU A 151 15.97 13.85 -17.71
C LEU A 151 16.36 12.93 -16.55
N MET A 152 17.38 13.27 -15.77
CA MET A 152 17.79 12.45 -14.62
C MET A 152 16.71 12.33 -13.54
N PHE A 153 15.91 13.37 -13.33
CA PHE A 153 14.88 13.38 -12.30
C PHE A 153 13.54 12.84 -12.79
N PHE A 154 13.09 13.23 -13.98
CA PHE A 154 11.74 12.94 -14.45
C PHE A 154 11.62 11.62 -15.22
N LEU A 155 12.69 11.12 -15.85
CA LEU A 155 12.65 9.82 -16.53
C LEU A 155 12.37 8.67 -15.55
N PRO A 156 13.07 8.54 -14.40
CA PRO A 156 12.76 7.48 -13.44
C PRO A 156 11.34 7.58 -12.87
N ILE A 157 10.81 8.80 -12.70
CA ILE A 157 9.45 9.02 -12.22
C ILE A 157 8.43 8.55 -13.25
N ALA A 158 8.62 8.87 -14.53
CA ALA A 158 7.70 8.42 -15.57
C ALA A 158 7.57 6.89 -15.56
N VAL A 159 8.71 6.19 -15.45
CA VAL A 159 8.75 4.73 -15.30
C VAL A 159 8.06 4.28 -14.01
N ALA A 160 8.31 4.94 -12.87
CA ALA A 160 7.68 4.62 -11.60
C ALA A 160 6.15 4.81 -11.62
N VAL A 161 5.65 5.86 -12.27
CA VAL A 161 4.20 6.11 -12.43
C VAL A 161 3.57 5.00 -13.27
N ILE A 162 4.19 4.63 -14.40
CA ILE A 162 3.71 3.52 -15.24
C ILE A 162 3.68 2.21 -14.42
N HIS A 163 4.76 1.91 -13.70
CA HIS A 163 4.83 0.73 -12.85
C HIS A 163 3.77 0.73 -11.75
N THR A 164 3.51 1.90 -11.14
CA THR A 164 2.48 2.09 -10.11
C THR A 164 1.07 1.85 -10.66
N VAL A 165 0.77 2.30 -11.88
CA VAL A 165 -0.53 2.04 -12.53
C VAL A 165 -0.75 0.54 -12.73
N VAL A 166 0.27 -0.18 -13.21
CA VAL A 166 0.20 -1.65 -13.37
C VAL A 166 0.00 -2.33 -12.02
N ALA A 167 0.79 -1.97 -11.00
CA ALA A 167 0.65 -2.52 -9.66
C ALA A 167 -0.73 -2.23 -9.05
N TYR A 168 -1.27 -1.03 -9.27
CA TYR A 168 -2.62 -0.66 -8.85
C TYR A 168 -3.67 -1.56 -9.49
N THR A 169 -3.59 -1.81 -10.81
CA THR A 169 -4.57 -2.68 -11.48
C THR A 169 -4.58 -4.10 -10.91
N ALA A 170 -3.41 -4.66 -10.61
CA ALA A 170 -3.30 -5.97 -9.97
C ALA A 170 -3.84 -5.94 -8.53
N LEU A 171 -3.50 -4.91 -7.74
CA LEU A 171 -3.93 -4.80 -6.35
C LEU A 171 -5.45 -4.59 -6.22
N GLN A 172 -6.05 -3.79 -7.10
CA GLN A 172 -7.50 -3.55 -7.10
C GLN A 172 -8.30 -4.82 -7.40
N GLN A 173 -7.73 -5.80 -8.13
CA GLN A 173 -8.36 -7.10 -8.35
C GLN A 173 -8.34 -8.00 -7.10
N LEU A 174 -7.40 -7.76 -6.17
CA LEU A 174 -7.26 -8.54 -4.94
C LEU A 174 -8.08 -7.99 -3.78
N VAL A 175 -8.68 -6.81 -3.94
CA VAL A 175 -9.32 -6.06 -2.85
C VAL A 175 -10.75 -5.70 -3.24
N SER A 176 -11.72 -6.00 -2.37
CA SER A 176 -13.15 -5.77 -2.60
C SER A 176 -13.58 -4.30 -2.50
N PHE A 177 -12.74 -3.44 -1.92
CA PHE A 177 -12.98 -2.00 -1.80
C PHE A 177 -12.12 -1.19 -2.77
N SER A 178 -12.61 -0.01 -3.15
CA SER A 178 -11.86 0.91 -4.00
C SER A 178 -10.71 1.54 -3.20
N ILE A 179 -9.49 1.37 -3.71
CA ILE A 179 -8.29 2.01 -3.18
C ILE A 179 -7.81 3.20 -4.04
N LEU A 180 -8.61 3.60 -5.04
CA LEU A 180 -8.25 4.61 -6.03
C LEU A 180 -7.99 5.98 -5.39
N ASN A 181 -8.90 6.45 -4.55
CA ASN A 181 -8.80 7.78 -3.93
C ASN A 181 -7.53 7.91 -3.09
N SER A 182 -7.26 6.92 -2.23
CA SER A 182 -6.06 6.88 -1.40
C SER A 182 -4.79 6.83 -2.25
N SER A 183 -4.79 6.03 -3.31
CA SER A 183 -3.64 5.91 -4.23
C SER A 183 -3.33 7.21 -4.96
N ILE A 184 -4.36 7.93 -5.44
CA ILE A 184 -4.20 9.23 -6.10
C ILE A 184 -3.65 10.27 -5.13
N PHE A 185 -4.15 10.33 -3.90
CA PHE A 185 -3.64 11.25 -2.88
C PHE A 185 -2.14 11.05 -2.62
N ILE A 186 -1.71 9.79 -2.47
CA ILE A 186 -0.29 9.45 -2.26
C ILE A 186 0.55 9.84 -3.49
N LEU A 187 0.06 9.54 -4.70
CA LEU A 187 0.75 9.87 -5.95
C LEU A 187 0.95 11.39 -6.12
N ILE A 188 -0.10 12.18 -5.87
CA ILE A 188 -0.03 13.65 -5.94
C ILE A 188 0.96 14.18 -4.91
N SER A 189 0.87 13.71 -3.66
CA SER A 189 1.81 14.12 -2.61
C SER A 189 3.26 13.82 -2.98
N PHE A 190 3.53 12.63 -3.54
CA PHE A 190 4.87 12.25 -4.00
C PHE A 190 5.37 13.15 -5.13
N ILE A 191 4.53 13.42 -6.15
CA ILE A 191 4.88 14.32 -7.25
C ILE A 191 5.18 15.73 -6.74
N CYS A 192 4.38 16.25 -5.79
CA CYS A 192 4.62 17.57 -5.19
C CYS A 192 5.97 17.65 -4.48
N ILE A 193 6.29 16.66 -3.63
CA ILE A 193 7.59 16.59 -2.93
C ILE A 193 8.74 16.53 -3.94
N GLN A 194 8.58 15.76 -5.00
CA GLN A 194 9.60 15.56 -6.02
C GLN A 194 9.85 16.81 -6.87
N VAL A 195 8.81 17.55 -7.22
CA VAL A 195 8.93 18.85 -7.89
C VAL A 195 9.71 19.84 -7.01
N LEU A 196 9.39 19.88 -5.71
CA LEU A 196 10.11 20.71 -4.74
C LEU A 196 11.60 20.29 -4.64
N TYR A 197 11.88 19.00 -4.55
CA TYR A 197 13.25 18.45 -4.53
C TYR A 197 14.05 18.80 -5.79
N PHE A 198 13.42 18.76 -6.97
CA PHE A 198 14.04 19.19 -8.23
C PHE A 198 14.41 20.66 -8.20
N PHE A 199 13.51 21.55 -7.75
CA PHE A 199 13.79 22.99 -7.67
C PHE A 199 14.96 23.30 -6.73
N ILE A 200 14.99 22.66 -5.56
CA ILE A 200 16.11 22.82 -4.60
C ILE A 200 17.42 22.35 -5.23
N THR A 201 17.44 21.15 -5.82
CA THR A 201 18.66 20.59 -6.39
C THR A 201 19.18 21.43 -7.55
N ARG A 202 18.29 21.85 -8.46
CA ARG A 202 18.63 22.74 -9.57
C ARG A 202 19.22 24.06 -9.04
N TRP A 203 18.60 24.66 -8.04
CA TRP A 203 19.07 25.93 -7.47
C TRP A 203 20.47 25.78 -6.88
N ARG A 204 20.70 24.72 -6.08
CA ARG A 204 22.02 24.43 -5.48
C ARG A 204 23.08 24.14 -6.53
N TYR A 205 22.76 23.35 -7.55
CA TYR A 205 23.70 23.00 -8.61
C TYR A 205 24.13 24.25 -9.41
N LEU A 206 23.16 25.08 -9.79
CA LEU A 206 23.43 26.34 -10.47
C LEU A 206 24.28 27.28 -9.60
N GLN A 207 23.93 27.48 -8.33
CA GLN A 207 24.73 28.32 -7.42
C GLN A 207 26.18 27.85 -7.31
N LYS A 208 26.40 26.53 -7.20
CA LYS A 208 27.75 25.96 -7.12
C LYS A 208 28.53 26.21 -8.42
N LEU A 209 27.87 26.04 -9.57
CA LEU A 209 28.45 26.33 -10.87
C LEU A 209 28.79 27.82 -11.03
N TYR A 210 27.92 28.73 -10.57
CA TYR A 210 28.16 30.19 -10.61
C TYR A 210 29.32 30.62 -9.70
N LYS A 211 29.43 30.04 -8.49
CA LYS A 211 30.47 30.42 -7.52
C LYS A 211 31.88 30.04 -7.99
N THR A 212 32.03 28.95 -8.75
CA THR A 212 33.30 28.57 -9.38
C THR A 212 33.68 29.47 -10.56
N MET A 213 32.83 30.43 -10.95
CA MET A 213 33.13 31.39 -12.03
C MET A 213 33.68 32.73 -11.55
N GLU A 214 33.54 33.06 -10.26
CA GLU A 214 34.12 34.26 -9.66
C GLU A 214 35.54 34.02 -9.13
N GLN A 215 36.04 32.78 -9.24
CA GLN A 215 37.42 32.37 -8.94
C GLN A 215 38.15 32.01 -10.24
#